data_AF-F0ZEK8-F1
#
_entry.id   AF-F0ZEK8-F1
#
_cell.length_a   1.000
_cell.length_b   1.000
_cell.length_c   1.000
_cell.angle_alpha   90.00
_cell.angle_beta   90.00
_cell.angle_gamma   90.00
#
_symmetry.space_group_name_H-M   'P 1'
#
loop_
_entity.id
_entity.type
_entity.pdbx_description
1 polymer ?
#
loop_
_entity_poly.entity_id
_entity_poly.type
_entity_poly.pdbx_seq_one_letter_code
_entity_poly.pdbx_strand_id
1 'polypeptide(L)'
;MAKYKLGNWAAMIGMAACWILIAGGIMGLWYPRQYIAIYSICVGGVLYPLLYPIKFLGPLKAIFHQYYVAAALTGGLSVLCYFLLPTVIGGIALDLSAIVFLWAAIRGEKGDYFDKND
;
A
#
# COMPACT_ATOMS: atom_id res chain seq x y z
N MET A 1 -15.84 -5.74 -22.56
CA MET A 1 -14.82 -6.34 -21.67
C MET A 1 -14.39 -5.28 -20.67
N ALA A 2 -14.63 -5.49 -19.37
CA ALA A 2 -14.12 -4.59 -18.34
C ALA A 2 -12.59 -4.53 -18.46
N LYS A 3 -12.03 -3.37 -18.82
CA LYS A 3 -10.59 -3.14 -18.81
C LYS A 3 -10.16 -3.02 -17.34
N TYR A 4 -9.79 -4.15 -16.73
CA TYR A 4 -9.17 -4.13 -15.41
C TYR A 4 -7.83 -3.37 -15.52
N LYS A 5 -7.76 -2.18 -14.92
CA LYS A 5 -6.51 -1.41 -14.81
C LYS A 5 -5.54 -2.15 -13.89
N LEU A 6 -4.27 -2.25 -14.27
CA LEU A 6 -3.23 -2.81 -13.40
C LEU A 6 -3.14 -2.04 -12.08
N GLY A 7 -3.39 -0.74 -12.13
CA GLY A 7 -3.51 0.11 -10.96
C GLY A 7 -4.51 -0.37 -9.90
N ASN A 8 -5.64 -0.91 -10.32
CA ASN A 8 -6.66 -1.45 -9.41
C ASN A 8 -6.10 -2.68 -8.67
N TRP A 9 -5.46 -3.58 -9.42
CA TRP A 9 -4.88 -4.79 -8.86
C TRP A 9 -3.73 -4.47 -7.89
N ALA A 10 -2.88 -3.50 -8.22
CA ALA A 10 -1.82 -3.02 -7.34
C ALA A 10 -2.38 -2.45 -6.02
N ALA A 11 -3.47 -1.67 -6.08
CA ALA A 11 -4.13 -1.12 -4.91
C ALA A 11 -4.74 -2.24 -4.03
N MET A 12 -5.35 -3.27 -4.63
CA MET A 12 -5.88 -4.43 -3.89
C MET A 12 -4.78 -5.18 -3.13
N ILE A 13 -3.63 -5.42 -3.76
CA ILE A 13 -2.47 -6.06 -3.11
C ILE A 13 -1.97 -5.17 -1.97
N GLY A 14 -1.83 -3.86 -2.21
CA GLY A 14 -1.37 -2.92 -1.19
C GLY A 14 -2.31 -2.84 0.01
N MET A 15 -3.64 -2.88 -0.21
CA MET A 15 -4.63 -2.92 0.89
C MET A 15 -4.56 -4.21 1.69
N ALA A 16 -4.36 -5.36 1.04
CA ALA A 16 -4.13 -6.62 1.73
C ALA A 16 -2.84 -6.58 2.56
N ALA A 17 -1.76 -6.02 2.00
CA ALA A 17 -0.50 -5.82 2.69
C ALA A 17 -0.65 -4.94 3.94
N CYS A 18 -1.47 -3.87 3.87
CA CYS A 18 -1.77 -3.01 5.01
C CYS A 18 -2.41 -3.79 6.17
N TRP A 19 -3.36 -4.66 5.87
CA TRP A 19 -3.98 -5.52 6.89
C TRP A 19 -2.98 -6.49 7.53
N ILE A 20 -2.11 -7.09 6.71
CA ILE A 20 -1.04 -7.96 7.19
C ILE A 20 -0.06 -7.18 8.08
N LEU A 21 0.28 -5.94 7.75
CA LEU A 21 1.16 -5.09 8.56
C LEU A 21 0.54 -4.66 9.89
N ILE A 22 -0.76 -4.40 9.92
CA ILE A 22 -1.48 -4.10 11.17
C ILE A 22 -1.49 -5.36 12.05
N ALA A 23 -1.89 -6.52 11.52
CA ALA A 23 -1.89 -7.77 12.27
C ALA A 23 -0.48 -8.17 12.73
N GLY A 24 0.50 -8.09 11.83
CA GLY A 24 1.92 -8.33 12.09
C GLY A 24 2.51 -7.37 13.12
N GLY A 25 2.12 -6.10 13.07
CA GLY A 25 2.50 -5.10 14.06
C GLY A 25 1.92 -5.39 15.44
N ILE A 26 0.65 -5.76 15.54
CA ILE A 26 0.03 -6.15 16.82
C ILE A 26 0.77 -7.35 17.44
N MET A 27 1.10 -8.37 16.64
CA MET A 27 1.92 -9.51 17.09
C MET A 27 3.34 -9.06 17.49
N GLY A 28 3.92 -8.11 16.74
CA GLY A 28 5.24 -7.53 16.97
C GLY A 28 5.39 -6.76 18.28
N LEU A 29 4.29 -6.32 18.90
CA LEU A 29 4.34 -5.64 20.22
C LEU A 29 4.85 -6.54 21.34
N TRP A 30 4.81 -7.86 21.14
CA TRP A 30 5.31 -8.87 22.08
C TRP A 30 6.79 -9.21 21.88
N TYR A 31 7.44 -8.63 20.86
CA TYR A 31 8.85 -8.86 20.55
C TYR A 31 9.74 -7.67 20.97
N PRO A 32 11.04 -7.91 21.22
CA PRO A 32 12.00 -6.82 21.33
C PRO A 32 12.00 -5.99 20.03
N ARG A 33 12.07 -4.66 20.15
CA ARG A 33 11.90 -3.65 19.07
C ARG A 33 10.44 -3.26 18.73
N GLN A 34 9.66 -2.99 19.77
CA GLN A 34 8.26 -2.52 19.68
C GLN A 34 8.08 -1.27 18.80
N TYR A 35 9.10 -0.42 18.66
CA TYR A 35 9.03 0.76 17.78
C TYR A 35 8.82 0.39 16.30
N ILE A 36 9.34 -0.75 15.84
CA ILE A 36 9.14 -1.24 14.47
C ILE A 36 7.71 -1.76 14.29
N ALA A 37 7.18 -2.40 15.34
CA ALA A 37 5.80 -2.87 15.38
C ALA A 37 4.79 -1.72 15.35
N ILE A 38 5.03 -0.66 16.13
CA ILE A 38 4.21 0.56 16.08
C ILE A 38 4.29 1.20 14.70
N TYR A 39 5.49 1.30 14.12
CA TYR A 39 5.68 1.81 12.77
C TYR A 39 4.85 1.02 11.74
N SER A 40 4.86 -0.32 11.78
CA SER A 40 4.10 -1.13 10.81
C SER A 40 2.58 -0.94 10.94
N ILE A 41 2.07 -0.77 12.17
CA ILE A 41 0.66 -0.43 12.41
C ILE A 41 0.33 0.93 11.81
N CYS A 42 1.17 1.96 12.05
CA CYS A 42 0.99 3.28 11.48
C CYS A 42 1.02 3.25 9.95
N VAL A 43 1.98 2.54 9.36
CA VAL A 43 2.09 2.37 7.91
C VAL A 43 0.83 1.73 7.34
N GLY A 44 0.39 0.59 7.88
CA GLY A 44 -0.82 -0.08 7.41
C GLY A 44 -2.07 0.79 7.59
N GLY A 45 -2.20 1.48 8.73
CA GLY A 45 -3.33 2.36 9.01
C GLY A 45 -3.39 3.62 8.14
N VAL A 46 -2.25 4.17 7.72
CA VAL A 46 -2.16 5.37 6.86
C VAL A 46 -2.22 5.01 5.38
N LEU A 47 -1.57 3.93 4.94
CA LEU A 47 -1.61 3.50 3.54
C LEU A 47 -2.98 3.00 3.12
N TYR A 48 -3.71 2.31 4.00
CA TYR A 48 -5.03 1.78 3.68
C TYR A 48 -6.01 2.86 3.18
N PRO A 49 -6.23 3.99 3.87
CA PRO A 49 -7.09 5.07 3.39
C PRO A 49 -6.51 5.86 2.20
N LEU A 50 -5.21 5.76 1.94
CA LEU A 50 -4.58 6.38 0.76
C LEU A 50 -4.73 5.53 -0.50
N LEU A 51 -4.74 4.20 -0.36
CA LEU A 51 -4.95 3.24 -1.44
C LEU A 51 -6.44 3.01 -1.73
N TYR A 52 -7.29 3.10 -0.71
CA TYR A 52 -8.74 3.03 -0.87
C TYR A 52 -9.32 4.43 -1.13
N PRO A 53 -10.26 4.60 -2.08
CA PRO A 53 -10.81 5.91 -2.43
C PRO A 53 -11.82 6.38 -1.36
N ILE A 54 -11.34 6.83 -0.20
CA ILE A 54 -12.18 7.46 0.81
C ILE A 54 -12.58 8.85 0.30
N LYS A 55 -13.90 9.10 0.21
CA LYS A 55 -14.49 10.35 -0.32
C LYS A 55 -14.00 11.63 0.37
N PHE A 56 -13.49 11.53 1.61
CA PHE A 56 -13.03 12.66 2.42
C PHE A 56 -11.62 13.18 2.08
N LEU A 57 -10.81 12.42 1.31
CA LEU A 57 -9.41 12.75 1.03
C LEU A 57 -9.19 13.58 -0.26
N GLY A 58 -10.18 14.38 -0.66
CA GLY A 58 -10.27 15.11 -1.94
C GLY A 58 -8.93 15.56 -2.59
N PRO A 59 -8.16 16.48 -1.97
CA PRO A 59 -6.91 16.96 -2.54
C PRO A 59 -5.73 15.98 -2.40
N LEU A 60 -5.69 15.16 -1.35
CA LEU A 60 -4.65 14.12 -1.20
C LEU A 60 -4.82 13.02 -2.26
N LYS A 61 -6.05 12.71 -2.65
CA LYS A 61 -6.38 11.71 -3.67
C LYS A 61 -5.62 11.96 -4.98
N ALA A 62 -5.51 13.23 -5.41
CA ALA A 62 -4.85 13.59 -6.66
C ALA A 62 -3.32 13.34 -6.65
N ILE A 63 -2.68 13.50 -5.49
CA ILE A 63 -1.22 13.32 -5.34
C ILE A 63 -0.90 11.84 -5.15
N PHE A 64 -1.67 11.14 -4.31
CA PHE A 64 -1.40 9.76 -3.95
C PHE A 64 -1.90 8.74 -4.98
N HIS A 65 -2.86 9.09 -5.84
CA HIS A 65 -3.26 8.25 -6.97
C HIS A 65 -2.28 8.32 -8.17
N GLN A 66 -1.23 9.13 -8.09
CA GLN A 66 -0.17 9.08 -9.09
C GLN A 66 0.63 7.78 -8.92
N TYR A 67 0.61 6.91 -9.93
CA TYR A 67 1.21 5.57 -9.89
C TYR A 67 2.69 5.55 -9.47
N TYR A 68 3.47 6.56 -9.87
CA TYR A 68 4.86 6.71 -9.44
C TYR A 68 5.01 7.00 -7.93
N VAL A 69 4.13 7.86 -7.40
CA VAL A 69 4.15 8.23 -5.98
C VAL A 69 3.73 7.03 -5.13
N ALA A 70 2.66 6.33 -5.55
CA ALA A 70 2.21 5.13 -4.87
C ALA A 70 3.29 4.03 -4.85
N ALA A 71 3.97 3.79 -5.98
CA ALA A 71 5.07 2.83 -6.05
C ALA A 71 6.23 3.19 -5.12
N ALA A 72 6.65 4.47 -5.12
CA ALA A 72 7.71 4.95 -4.24
C ALA A 72 7.32 4.85 -2.76
N LEU A 73 6.05 5.11 -2.43
CA LEU A 73 5.57 5.10 -1.07
C LEU A 73 5.42 3.69 -0.52
N THR A 74 4.86 2.75 -1.29
CA THR A 74 4.74 1.35 -0.86
C THR A 74 6.10 0.67 -0.76
N GLY A 75 7.00 0.90 -1.72
CA GLY A 75 8.36 0.35 -1.70
C GLY A 75 9.29 1.03 -0.69
N GLY A 76 9.12 2.33 -0.42
CA GLY A 76 9.91 3.03 0.58
C GLY A 76 9.51 2.65 2.01
N LEU A 77 8.20 2.53 2.26
CA LEU A 77 7.68 2.21 3.61
C LEU A 77 7.87 0.74 3.99
N SER A 78 8.07 -0.17 3.01
CA SER A 78 8.29 -1.61 3.26
C SER A 78 9.64 -1.91 3.91
N VAL A 79 10.67 -1.07 3.70
CA VAL A 79 12.06 -1.33 4.12
C VAL A 79 12.17 -1.64 5.61
N LEU A 80 11.51 -0.85 6.46
CA LEU A 80 11.56 -1.06 7.91
C LEU A 80 10.79 -2.30 8.37
N CYS A 81 9.86 -2.80 7.56
CA CYS A 81 9.08 -4.00 7.86
C CYS A 81 9.91 -5.29 7.76
N TYR A 82 11.11 -5.24 7.16
CA TYR A 82 12.02 -6.39 7.06
C TYR A 82 12.84 -6.66 8.32
N PHE A 83 12.89 -5.71 9.26
CA PHE A 83 13.68 -5.84 10.48
C PHE A 83 12.95 -6.54 11.63
N LEU A 84 11.68 -6.90 11.44
CA LEU A 84 10.84 -7.58 12.41
C LEU A 84 10.07 -8.72 11.72
N LEU A 85 10.30 -9.97 12.14
CA LEU A 85 9.73 -11.18 11.51
C LEU A 85 8.21 -11.11 11.22
N PRO A 86 7.35 -10.74 12.19
CA PRO A 86 5.89 -10.70 11.95
C PRO A 86 5.45 -9.67 10.91
N THR A 87 6.30 -8.71 10.51
CA THR A 87 5.96 -7.70 9.49
C THR A 87 6.56 -8.00 8.11
N VAL A 88 7.43 -9.02 7.98
CA VAL A 88 8.11 -9.36 6.72
C VAL A 88 7.13 -9.69 5.60
N ILE A 89 6.10 -10.49 5.88
CA ILE A 89 5.09 -10.87 4.87
C ILE A 89 4.35 -9.63 4.34
N GLY A 90 4.03 -8.68 5.23
CA GLY A 90 3.42 -7.41 4.85
C GLY A 90 4.36 -6.54 4.02
N GLY A 91 5.65 -6.53 4.36
CA GLY A 91 6.69 -5.84 3.57
C GLY A 91 6.82 -6.39 2.14
N ILE A 92 6.89 -7.72 2.00
CA ILE A 92 6.95 -8.39 0.68
C ILE A 92 5.71 -8.05 -0.16
N ALA A 93 4.52 -8.08 0.45
CA ALA A 93 3.29 -7.75 -0.24
C ALA A 93 3.25 -6.26 -0.68
N LEU A 94 3.80 -5.34 0.12
CA LEU A 94 3.96 -3.94 -0.28
C LEU A 94 4.92 -3.78 -1.45
N ASP A 95 6.03 -4.50 -1.48
CA ASP A 95 6.99 -4.45 -2.58
C ASP A 95 6.38 -5.00 -3.88
N LEU A 96 5.60 -6.07 -3.80
CA LEU A 96 4.84 -6.57 -4.95
C LEU A 96 3.84 -5.51 -5.45
N SER A 97 3.12 -4.85 -4.54
CA SER A 97 2.24 -3.72 -4.90
C SER A 97 3.04 -2.59 -5.57
N ALA A 98 4.22 -2.24 -5.05
CA ALA A 98 5.10 -1.22 -5.60
C ALA A 98 5.54 -1.53 -7.04
N ILE A 99 5.95 -2.77 -7.30
CA ILE A 99 6.37 -3.22 -8.64
C ILE A 99 5.20 -3.12 -9.63
N VAL A 100 4.01 -3.56 -9.23
CA VAL A 100 2.82 -3.50 -10.09
C VAL A 100 2.41 -2.05 -10.35
N PHE A 101 2.47 -1.17 -9.35
CA PHE A 101 2.23 0.26 -9.52
C PHE A 101 3.23 0.91 -10.47
N LEU A 102 4.52 0.58 -10.35
CA LEU A 102 5.56 1.08 -11.24
C LEU A 102 5.34 0.59 -12.68
N TRP A 103 4.92 -0.66 -12.85
CA TRP A 103 4.59 -1.21 -14.16
C TRP A 103 3.35 -0.54 -14.78
N ALA A 104 2.33 -0.24 -13.98
CA ALA A 104 1.17 0.53 -14.41
C ALA A 104 1.56 1.95 -14.84
N ALA A 105 2.51 2.56 -14.12
CA ALA A 105 3.06 3.88 -14.44
C ALA A 105 3.82 3.88 -15.78
N ILE A 106 4.67 2.87 -16.03
CA ILE A 106 5.41 2.72 -17.30
C ILE A 106 4.44 2.53 -18.47
N ARG A 107 3.31 1.84 -18.26
CA ARG A 107 2.24 1.69 -19.26
C ARG A 107 1.43 2.95 -19.51
N GLY A 108 1.68 4.02 -18.74
CA GLY A 108 0.95 5.27 -18.88
C GLY A 108 -0.52 5.18 -18.48
N GLU A 109 -0.89 4.23 -17.61
CA GLU A 109 -2.24 4.20 -17.05
C GLU A 109 -2.52 5.52 -16.32
N LYS A 110 -3.74 6.06 -16.48
CA LYS A 110 -4.18 7.31 -15.84
C LYS A 110 -5.59 7.13 -15.28
N GLY A 111 -5.90 7.92 -14.26
CA GLY A 111 -7.19 7.92 -13.57
C GLY A 111 -7.17 7.16 -12.25
N ASP A 112 -8.30 7.14 -11.58
CA ASP A 112 -8.42 6.52 -10.27
C ASP A 112 -8.28 5.00 -10.35
N TYR A 113 -7.78 4.39 -9.26
CA TYR A 113 -7.64 2.94 -9.13
C TYR A 113 -9.00 2.23 -9.26
N PHE A 114 -10.05 2.85 -8.72
CA PHE A 114 -11.42 2.36 -8.75
C PHE A 114 -12.30 3.39 -9.47
N ASP A 115 -12.20 3.47 -10.79
CA ASP A 115 -13.20 4.18 -11.60
C ASP A 115 -14.51 3.39 -11.54
N LYS A 116 -15.56 3.99 -10.96
CA LYS A 116 -16.93 3.57 -11.23
C LYS A 116 -17.31 4.17 -12.57
N ASN A 117 -17.21 3.38 -13.63
CA ASN A 117 -18.01 3.66 -14.82
C ASN A 117 -19.47 3.35 -14.44
N ASP A 118 -20.16 4.36 -13.92
CA ASP A 118 -21.63 4.38 -13.89
C ASP A 118 -22.15 4.63 -15.31
#